data_AF-A0A953W4U7-F1
#
_entry.id   AF-A0A953W4U7-F1
#
_cell.length_a   1.000
_cell.length_b   1.000
_cell.length_c   1.000
_cell.angle_alpha   90.00
_cell.angle_beta   90.00
_cell.angle_gamma   90.00
#
_symmetry.space_group_name_H-M   'P 1'
#
loop_
_entity.id
_entity.type
_entity.pdbx_description
1 polymer ?
#
loop_
_entity_poly.entity_id
_entity_poly.type
_entity_poly.pdbx_seq_one_letter_code
_entity_poly.pdbx_strand_id
1 'polypeptide(L)'
;MQNLTPTWRLAASTGPGHTMGAAFSMHRGRAWLGVLVCSAFGVICLASALGASGLWQMFGLAFGVVCLALVVNIARWLLHKGPYLVVSAEGLLYAPFADRPVPWNEITAMTRILAFGRSQFLNKTTWTRAPRSDQLNFDVGDLTAYPNSILRQISRGLQRLGGLPPISIQLGVFDAEPDAIVAEIKKYWTGLIAEFDPRPISRR
;
A
#
# COMPACT_ATOMS: atom_id res chain seq x y z
N MET A 1 -4.88 28.90 -10.07
CA MET A 1 -4.46 27.72 -9.27
C MET A 1 -5.33 27.70 -8.01
N GLN A 2 -6.31 26.80 -7.94
CA GLN A 2 -7.17 26.69 -6.77
C GLN A 2 -6.42 25.92 -5.69
N ASN A 3 -6.16 26.56 -4.54
CA ASN A 3 -5.72 25.91 -3.32
C ASN A 3 -6.84 24.99 -2.84
N LEU A 4 -6.78 23.72 -3.21
CA LEU A 4 -7.55 22.67 -2.57
C LEU A 4 -6.93 22.44 -1.20
N THR A 5 -7.43 23.12 -0.18
CA THR A 5 -7.16 22.79 1.22
C THR A 5 -7.74 21.40 1.47
N PRO A 6 -6.93 20.36 1.73
CA PRO A 6 -7.47 19.04 2.06
C PRO A 6 -8.20 19.17 3.40
N THR A 7 -9.52 19.03 3.38
CA THR A 7 -10.34 18.90 4.59
C THR A 7 -10.08 17.53 5.19
N TRP A 8 -9.15 17.45 6.15
CA TRP A 8 -9.03 16.30 7.03
C TRP A 8 -10.31 16.22 7.86
N ARG A 9 -11.12 15.18 7.68
CA ARG A 9 -12.05 14.79 8.74
C ARG A 9 -11.31 13.79 9.61
N LEU A 10 -10.89 14.23 10.80
CA LEU A 10 -10.81 13.34 11.96
C LEU A 10 -12.20 12.73 12.12
N ALA A 11 -12.46 11.63 11.43
CA ALA A 11 -13.62 10.82 11.70
C ALA A 11 -13.32 10.09 13.00
N ALA A 12 -13.61 10.75 14.13
CA ALA A 12 -13.77 10.05 15.39
C ALA A 12 -14.90 9.04 15.15
N SER A 13 -14.56 7.75 14.93
CA SER A 13 -15.55 6.71 14.82
C SER A 13 -16.18 6.52 16.20
N THR A 14 -17.23 7.27 16.47
CA THR A 14 -18.03 7.20 17.69
C THR A 14 -19.03 6.05 17.55
N GLY A 15 -18.51 4.82 17.47
CA GLY A 15 -19.31 3.62 17.70
C GLY A 15 -19.34 3.35 19.21
N PRO A 16 -20.49 2.95 19.80
CA PRO A 16 -20.58 2.66 21.22
C PRO A 16 -19.71 1.43 21.54
N GLY A 17 -18.53 1.67 22.11
CA GLY A 17 -17.54 0.64 22.47
C GLY A 17 -16.15 0.79 21.83
N HIS A 18 -15.92 1.74 20.92
CA HIS A 18 -14.63 1.87 20.23
C HIS A 18 -13.75 2.99 20.79
N THR A 19 -12.50 2.65 21.11
CA THR A 19 -11.42 3.60 21.44
C THR A 19 -11.20 4.61 20.32
N MET A 20 -10.97 5.89 20.67
CA MET A 20 -10.66 6.95 19.70
C MET A 20 -9.40 6.60 18.90
N GLY A 21 -9.55 6.28 17.62
CA GLY A 21 -8.46 6.08 16.67
C GLY A 21 -8.45 7.15 15.58
N ALA A 22 -7.28 7.46 15.04
CA ALA A 22 -7.17 8.30 13.85
C ALA A 22 -7.38 7.44 12.60
N ALA A 23 -8.28 7.90 11.74
CA ALA A 23 -8.59 7.26 10.47
C ALA A 23 -7.99 8.07 9.32
N PHE A 24 -7.19 7.42 8.47
CA PHE A 24 -6.56 8.04 7.31
C PHE A 24 -7.18 7.51 6.01
N SER A 25 -7.54 8.44 5.14
CA SER A 25 -7.96 8.17 3.76
C SER A 25 -6.74 8.19 2.84
N MET A 26 -6.81 7.37 1.80
CA MET A 26 -5.82 7.30 0.73
C MET A 26 -6.37 8.05 -0.48
N HIS A 27 -5.54 8.85 -1.15
CA HIS A 27 -5.95 9.55 -2.36
C HIS A 27 -6.38 8.51 -3.40
N ARG A 28 -7.65 8.48 -3.79
CA ARG A 28 -8.14 7.65 -4.92
C ARG A 28 -7.53 8.20 -6.20
N GLY A 29 -6.27 7.85 -6.45
CA GLY A 29 -5.44 8.45 -7.49
C GLY A 29 -5.98 8.14 -8.88
N ARG A 30 -6.48 9.17 -9.57
CA ARG A 30 -6.82 9.14 -11.01
C ARG A 30 -5.65 8.63 -11.88
N ALA A 31 -4.41 8.76 -11.40
CA ALA A 31 -3.20 8.26 -12.05
C ALA A 31 -3.11 6.73 -12.12
N TRP A 32 -3.53 6.01 -11.07
CA TRP A 32 -3.57 4.54 -11.07
C TRP A 32 -4.65 4.00 -11.99
N LEU A 33 -5.75 4.75 -12.13
CA LEU A 33 -6.82 4.44 -13.08
C LEU A 33 -6.30 4.47 -14.52
N GLY A 34 -5.46 5.45 -14.87
CA GLY A 34 -4.80 5.52 -16.18
C GLY A 34 -3.88 4.33 -16.45
N VAL A 35 -3.04 3.95 -15.47
CA VAL A 35 -2.15 2.78 -15.59
C VAL A 35 -2.95 1.48 -15.73
N LEU A 36 -4.03 1.31 -14.96
CA LEU A 36 -4.92 0.15 -15.04
C LEU A 36 -5.66 0.07 -16.38
N VAL A 37 -6.15 1.19 -16.90
CA VAL A 37 -6.82 1.23 -18.20
C VAL A 37 -5.84 0.90 -19.33
N CYS A 38 -4.63 1.47 -19.32
CA CYS A 38 -3.60 1.18 -20.33
C CYS A 38 -3.15 -0.29 -20.29
N SER A 39 -2.96 -0.86 -19.10
CA SER A 39 -2.58 -2.27 -18.96
C SER A 39 -3.71 -3.23 -19.34
N ALA A 40 -4.96 -2.93 -18.98
CA ALA A 40 -6.12 -3.69 -19.45
C ALA A 40 -6.26 -3.65 -20.98
N PHE A 41 -5.99 -2.50 -21.61
CA PHE A 41 -6.04 -2.36 -23.06
C PHE A 41 -4.94 -3.18 -23.76
N GLY A 42 -3.70 -3.11 -23.26
CA GLY A 42 -2.60 -3.94 -23.80
C GLY A 42 -2.86 -5.43 -23.66
N VAL A 43 -3.49 -5.83 -22.56
CA VAL A 43 -3.89 -7.21 -22.27
C VAL A 43 -5.00 -7.68 -23.22
N ILE A 44 -5.99 -6.83 -23.53
CA ILE A 44 -7.04 -7.12 -24.53
C ILE A 44 -6.44 -7.22 -25.95
N CYS A 45 -5.51 -6.35 -26.32
CA CYS A 45 -4.82 -6.42 -27.61
C CYS A 45 -4.01 -7.73 -27.75
N LEU A 46 -3.26 -8.12 -26.71
CA LEU A 46 -2.48 -9.36 -26.71
C LEU A 46 -3.39 -10.60 -26.76
N ALA A 47 -4.51 -10.56 -26.03
CA ALA A 47 -5.55 -11.59 -26.07
C ALA A 47 -6.15 -11.74 -27.47
N SER A 48 -6.45 -10.64 -28.14
CA SER A 48 -7.01 -10.63 -29.50
C SER A 48 -6.01 -11.24 -30.50
N ALA A 49 -4.72 -10.95 -30.34
CA ALA A 49 -3.65 -11.50 -31.18
C ALA A 49 -3.44 -13.02 -30.96
N LEU A 50 -3.55 -13.50 -29.71
CA LEU A 50 -3.47 -14.93 -29.37
C LEU A 50 -4.78 -15.70 -29.68
N GLY A 51 -5.91 -14.99 -29.74
CA GLY A 51 -7.21 -15.50 -30.20
C GLY A 51 -7.14 -16.09 -31.61
N ALA A 52 -6.32 -15.48 -32.48
CA ALA A 52 -6.18 -15.87 -33.88
C ALA A 52 -5.36 -17.17 -34.09
N SER A 53 -4.60 -17.64 -33.10
CA SER A 53 -3.66 -18.76 -33.26
C SER A 53 -4.15 -20.11 -32.72
N GLY A 54 -5.42 -20.24 -32.33
CA GLY A 54 -6.01 -21.51 -31.85
C GLY A 54 -5.60 -21.93 -30.42
N LEU A 55 -4.51 -21.37 -29.88
CA LEU A 55 -4.07 -21.52 -28.48
C LEU A 55 -5.05 -20.90 -27.46
N TRP A 56 -5.98 -20.08 -27.95
CA TRP A 56 -7.02 -19.41 -27.16
C TRP A 56 -7.87 -20.38 -26.33
N GLN A 57 -8.10 -21.60 -26.80
CA GLN A 57 -8.94 -22.56 -26.08
C GLN A 57 -8.29 -23.06 -24.77
N MET A 58 -6.95 -23.15 -24.72
CA MET A 58 -6.23 -23.57 -23.51
C MET A 58 -5.96 -22.41 -22.55
N PHE A 59 -5.63 -21.23 -23.08
CA PHE A 59 -5.25 -20.08 -22.24
C PHE A 59 -6.39 -19.11 -21.95
N GLY A 60 -7.45 -19.09 -22.76
CA GLY A 60 -8.57 -18.16 -22.64
C GLY A 60 -9.35 -18.32 -21.35
N LEU A 61 -9.49 -19.55 -20.83
CA LEU A 61 -10.17 -19.79 -19.56
C LEU A 61 -9.33 -19.31 -18.37
N ALA A 62 -8.04 -19.67 -18.33
CA ALA A 62 -7.11 -19.20 -17.30
C ALA A 62 -7.01 -17.66 -17.30
N PHE A 63 -6.95 -17.06 -18.48
CA PHE A 63 -6.92 -15.63 -18.68
C PHE A 63 -8.23 -14.95 -18.25
N GLY A 64 -9.38 -15.52 -18.60
CA GLY A 64 -10.69 -15.05 -18.16
C GLY A 64 -10.82 -15.02 -16.63
N VAL A 65 -10.29 -16.04 -15.95
CA VAL A 65 -10.23 -16.08 -14.47
C VAL A 65 -9.36 -14.95 -13.92
N VAL A 66 -8.19 -14.69 -14.51
CA VAL A 66 -7.30 -13.59 -14.10
C VAL A 66 -7.97 -12.23 -14.30
N CYS A 67 -8.58 -11.99 -15.47
CA CYS A 67 -9.30 -10.74 -15.75
C CYS A 67 -10.47 -10.53 -14.79
N LEU A 68 -11.27 -11.57 -14.53
CA LEU A 68 -12.38 -11.49 -13.59
C LEU A 68 -11.90 -11.19 -12.17
N ALA A 69 -10.84 -11.85 -11.71
CA ALA A 69 -10.23 -11.56 -10.41
C ALA A 69 -9.70 -10.12 -10.32
N LEU A 70 -9.14 -9.58 -11.41
CA LEU A 70 -8.69 -8.20 -11.48
C LEU A 70 -9.87 -7.23 -11.34
N VAL A 71 -10.95 -7.46 -12.11
CA VAL A 71 -12.17 -6.65 -12.06
C VAL A 71 -12.81 -6.68 -10.69
N VAL A 72 -12.91 -7.85 -10.04
CA VAL A 72 -13.44 -7.98 -8.68
C VAL A 72 -12.59 -7.20 -7.67
N ASN A 73 -11.26 -7.25 -7.79
CA ASN A 73 -10.38 -6.46 -6.92
C ASN A 73 -10.53 -4.96 -7.15
N ILE A 74 -10.63 -4.51 -8.41
CA ILE A 74 -10.88 -3.10 -8.75
C ILE A 74 -12.25 -2.66 -8.21
N ALA A 75 -13.30 -3.46 -8.39
CA ALA A 75 -14.63 -3.16 -7.90
C ALA A 75 -14.65 -3.08 -6.38
N ARG A 76 -14.01 -4.02 -5.67
CA ARG A 76 -13.83 -3.93 -4.21
C ARG A 76 -13.11 -2.65 -3.82
N TRP A 77 -12.04 -2.28 -4.52
CA TRP A 77 -11.30 -1.05 -4.25
C TRP A 77 -12.15 0.22 -4.47
N LEU A 78 -12.92 0.28 -5.55
CA LEU A 78 -13.84 1.39 -5.84
C LEU A 78 -14.98 1.50 -4.83
N LEU A 79 -15.51 0.34 -4.40
CA LEU A 79 -16.64 0.23 -3.48
C LEU A 79 -16.25 0.35 -2.01
N HIS A 80 -14.98 0.19 -1.65
CA HIS A 80 -14.53 0.34 -0.28
C HIS A 80 -14.63 1.81 0.17
N LYS A 81 -15.63 2.09 1.02
CA LYS A 81 -15.91 3.43 1.58
C LYS A 81 -15.28 3.66 2.96
N GLY A 82 -14.53 2.69 3.49
CA GLY A 82 -13.89 2.76 4.80
C GLY A 82 -12.52 3.45 4.78
N PRO A 83 -12.02 3.89 5.94
CA PRO A 83 -10.63 4.36 6.06
C PRO A 83 -9.68 3.20 5.77
N TYR A 84 -8.66 3.48 4.95
CA TYR A 84 -7.68 2.47 4.53
C TYR A 84 -6.70 2.13 5.64
N LEU A 85 -6.42 3.12 6.49
CA LEU A 85 -5.52 3.01 7.63
C LEU A 85 -6.22 3.55 8.87
N VAL A 86 -6.26 2.75 9.93
CA VAL A 86 -6.74 3.17 11.25
C VAL A 86 -5.64 2.93 12.27
N VAL A 87 -5.27 3.99 12.98
CA VAL A 87 -4.31 3.95 14.09
C VAL A 87 -5.11 4.08 15.37
N SER A 88 -5.05 3.08 16.24
CA SER A 88 -5.84 3.01 17.47
C SER A 88 -4.99 2.50 18.64
N ALA A 89 -5.51 2.59 19.86
CA ALA A 89 -4.86 2.02 21.03
C ALA A 89 -4.66 0.50 20.94
N GLU A 90 -5.58 -0.19 20.26
CA GLU A 90 -5.54 -1.65 20.08
C GLU A 90 -4.47 -2.08 19.06
N GLY A 91 -4.19 -1.24 18.06
CA GLY A 91 -3.27 -1.59 16.99
C GLY A 91 -3.40 -0.76 15.72
N LEU A 92 -2.73 -1.25 14.68
CA LEU A 92 -2.72 -0.70 13.33
C LEU A 92 -3.60 -1.55 12.41
N LEU A 93 -4.69 -0.98 11.89
CA LEU A 93 -5.48 -1.63 10.85
C LEU A 93 -5.14 -1.03 9.49
N TYR A 94 -4.65 -1.87 8.57
CA TYR A 94 -4.57 -1.53 7.15
C TYR A 94 -5.49 -2.45 6.37
N ALA A 95 -6.63 -1.93 5.92
CA ALA A 95 -7.73 -2.74 5.36
C ALA A 95 -7.33 -3.63 4.16
N PRO A 96 -6.43 -3.20 3.25
CA PRO A 96 -5.93 -4.10 2.20
C PRO A 96 -5.08 -5.26 2.71
N PHE A 97 -4.58 -5.19 3.95
CA PHE A 97 -3.69 -6.20 4.55
C PHE A 97 -4.39 -7.10 5.56
N ALA A 98 -5.28 -6.57 6.40
CA ALA A 98 -5.98 -7.33 7.41
C ALA A 98 -7.39 -6.78 7.65
N ASP A 99 -8.31 -7.67 8.00
CA ASP A 99 -9.68 -7.31 8.37
C ASP A 99 -9.82 -6.93 9.86
N ARG A 100 -8.73 -7.07 10.63
CA ARG A 100 -8.64 -6.73 12.05
C ARG A 100 -7.34 -5.96 12.34
N PRO A 101 -7.31 -5.10 13.38
CA PRO A 101 -6.10 -4.38 13.76
C PRO A 101 -4.96 -5.34 14.09
N VAL A 102 -3.75 -5.00 13.65
CA VAL A 102 -2.51 -5.65 14.06
C VAL A 102 -2.07 -5.05 15.40
N PRO A 103 -2.05 -5.83 16.50
CA PRO A 103 -1.62 -5.35 17.80
C PRO A 103 -0.21 -4.78 17.80
N TRP A 104 0.04 -3.74 18.60
CA TRP A 104 1.34 -3.06 18.64
C TRP A 104 2.50 -3.97 19.05
N ASN A 105 2.25 -5.00 19.86
CA ASN A 105 3.23 -5.99 20.28
C ASN A 105 3.63 -6.97 19.17
N GLU A 106 2.86 -7.06 18.09
CA GLU A 106 3.19 -7.91 16.94
C GLU A 106 4.00 -7.18 15.86
N ILE A 107 4.09 -5.85 15.96
CA ILE A 107 4.91 -5.03 15.08
C ILE A 107 6.35 -5.03 15.59
N THR A 108 7.23 -5.68 14.84
CA THR A 108 8.63 -5.90 15.24
C THR A 108 9.53 -4.74 14.84
N ALA A 109 9.27 -4.11 13.69
CA ALA A 109 10.01 -2.96 13.21
C ALA A 109 9.11 -2.01 12.40
N MET A 110 9.48 -0.73 12.40
CA MET A 110 8.89 0.27 11.52
C MET A 110 9.99 1.06 10.82
N THR A 111 9.84 1.23 9.51
CA THR A 111 10.79 2.01 8.69
C THR A 111 10.03 3.03 7.86
N ARG A 112 10.43 4.30 7.94
CA ARG A 112 10.00 5.35 7.02
C ARG A 112 10.99 5.43 5.87
N ILE A 113 10.54 5.14 4.66
CA ILE A 113 11.31 5.32 3.43
C ILE A 113 11.05 6.73 2.92
N LEU A 114 12.10 7.55 2.87
CA LEU A 114 12.03 8.92 2.40
C LEU A 114 11.96 8.96 0.87
N ALA A 115 11.02 9.72 0.33
CA ALA A 115 10.89 9.88 -1.12
C ALA A 115 11.63 11.12 -1.62
N PHE A 116 12.41 10.92 -2.69
CA PHE A 116 13.14 11.99 -3.36
C PHE A 116 12.83 12.00 -4.86
N GLY A 117 12.50 13.19 -5.38
CA GLY A 117 12.52 13.46 -6.80
C GLY A 117 13.95 13.70 -7.27
N ARG A 118 14.36 13.04 -8.36
CA ARG A 118 15.63 13.29 -9.02
C ARG A 118 15.40 14.24 -10.19
N SER A 119 16.08 15.37 -10.19
CA SER A 119 16.18 16.27 -11.33
C SER A 119 17.62 16.30 -11.84
N GLN A 120 17.80 16.23 -13.15
CA GLN A 120 19.11 16.32 -13.79
C GLN A 120 19.10 17.48 -14.77
N PHE A 121 19.96 18.47 -14.51
CA PHE A 121 20.10 19.64 -15.37
C PHE A 121 21.58 20.00 -15.50
N LEU A 122 22.07 20.11 -16.75
CA LEU A 122 23.46 20.45 -17.07
C LEU A 122 24.50 19.65 -16.25
N ASN A 123 24.41 18.31 -16.27
CA ASN A 123 25.26 17.39 -15.51
C ASN A 123 25.25 17.53 -13.98
N LYS A 124 24.39 18.39 -13.42
CA LYS A 124 24.13 18.43 -11.98
C LYS A 124 22.90 17.60 -11.68
N THR A 125 23.06 16.65 -10.75
CA THR A 125 21.93 15.90 -10.20
C THR A 125 21.50 16.58 -8.90
N THR A 126 20.26 17.06 -8.86
CA THR A 126 19.64 17.62 -7.68
C THR A 126 18.59 16.64 -7.17
N TRP A 127 18.58 16.42 -5.86
CA TRP A 127 17.58 15.61 -5.18
C TRP A 127 16.67 16.54 -4.39
N THR A 128 15.37 16.47 -4.63
CA THR A 128 14.37 17.27 -3.92
C THR A 128 13.49 16.32 -3.11
N ARG A 129 13.35 16.57 -1.80
CA ARG A 129 12.49 15.76 -0.93
C ARG A 129 11.03 15.95 -1.36
N ALA A 130 10.28 14.86 -1.42
CA ALA A 130 8.85 14.85 -1.67
C ALA A 130 8.13 14.20 -0.48
N PRO A 131 7.94 14.93 0.65
CA PRO A 131 7.48 14.34 1.90
C PRO A 131 6.16 13.58 1.76
N ARG A 132 5.23 14.06 0.92
CA ARG A 132 3.94 13.39 0.68
C ARG A 132 4.04 12.02 0.00
N SER A 133 5.21 11.68 -0.52
CA SER A 133 5.49 10.41 -1.18
C SER A 133 6.30 9.46 -0.29
N ASP A 134 6.65 9.86 0.95
CA ASP A 134 7.31 8.96 1.88
C ASP A 134 6.42 7.74 2.14
N GLN A 135 7.05 6.59 2.36
CA GLN A 135 6.36 5.33 2.61
C GLN A 135 6.65 4.88 4.04
N LEU A 136 5.69 4.21 4.67
CA LEU A 136 5.87 3.59 5.97
C LEU A 136 5.82 2.08 5.80
N ASN A 137 6.82 1.38 6.31
CA ASN A 137 6.89 -0.07 6.31
C ASN A 137 6.72 -0.56 7.75
N PHE A 138 5.85 -1.55 7.95
CA PHE A 138 5.64 -2.22 9.23
C PHE A 138 5.96 -3.70 9.08
N ASP A 139 6.92 -4.18 9.83
CA ASP A 139 7.26 -5.59 9.85
C ASP A 139 6.46 -6.28 10.95
N VAL A 140 5.81 -7.41 10.61
CA VAL A 140 4.93 -8.14 11.52
C VAL A 140 5.53 -9.51 11.82
N GLY A 141 5.56 -9.89 13.10
CA GLY A 141 6.22 -11.13 13.56
C GLY A 141 5.50 -12.42 13.18
N ASP A 142 4.19 -12.52 13.47
CA ASP A 142 3.37 -13.71 13.14
C ASP A 142 2.25 -13.36 12.15
N LEU A 143 2.15 -14.19 11.12
CA LEU A 143 1.28 -14.00 9.96
C LEU A 143 0.11 -14.97 9.91
N THR A 144 0.19 -16.06 10.67
CA THR A 144 -0.87 -17.09 10.68
C THR A 144 -2.21 -16.49 11.09
N ALA A 145 -2.14 -15.41 11.88
CA ALA A 145 -3.25 -14.69 12.43
C ALA A 145 -3.89 -13.66 11.45
N TYR A 146 -3.34 -13.45 10.24
CA TYR A 146 -3.85 -12.47 9.24
C TYR A 146 -3.99 -13.03 7.80
N PRO A 147 -4.85 -14.03 7.59
CA PRO A 147 -5.13 -14.56 6.26
C PRO A 147 -6.13 -13.66 5.51
N ASN A 148 -5.64 -12.79 4.62
CA ASN A 148 -6.53 -11.94 3.81
C ASN A 148 -6.78 -12.46 2.39
N SER A 149 -5.94 -13.36 1.86
CA SER A 149 -6.23 -14.09 0.62
C SER A 149 -5.37 -15.35 0.46
N ILE A 150 -5.92 -16.35 -0.24
CA ILE A 150 -5.21 -17.61 -0.59
C ILE A 150 -3.95 -17.31 -1.42
N LEU A 151 -4.04 -16.40 -2.38
CA LEU A 151 -2.88 -16.01 -3.21
C LEU A 151 -1.77 -15.36 -2.39
N ARG A 152 -2.13 -14.56 -1.37
CA ARG A 152 -1.14 -14.02 -0.43
C ARG A 152 -0.58 -15.11 0.46
N GLN A 153 -1.37 -16.07 0.94
CA GLN A 153 -0.81 -17.22 1.67
C GLN A 153 0.24 -17.98 0.84
N ILE A 154 -0.01 -18.17 -0.46
CA ILE A 154 0.93 -18.84 -1.38
C ILE A 154 2.20 -17.99 -1.57
N SER A 155 2.08 -16.69 -1.86
CA SER A 155 3.25 -15.81 -2.02
C SER A 155 4.09 -15.74 -0.73
N ARG A 156 3.43 -15.78 0.42
CA ARG A 156 4.06 -15.75 1.75
C ARG A 156 4.75 -17.07 2.10
N GLY A 157 4.15 -18.20 1.73
CA GLY A 157 4.77 -19.51 1.84
C GLY A 157 6.08 -19.58 1.04
N LEU A 158 6.08 -19.06 -0.18
CA LEU A 158 7.29 -18.95 -1.02
C LEU A 158 8.35 -18.02 -0.42
N GLN A 159 7.96 -16.86 0.14
CA GLN A 159 8.91 -15.95 0.80
C GLN A 159 9.58 -16.57 2.04
N ARG A 160 8.83 -17.33 2.84
CA ARG A 160 9.36 -18.07 4.00
C ARG A 160 10.38 -19.13 3.59
N LEU A 161 10.11 -19.87 2.50
CA LEU A 161 11.06 -20.85 1.96
C LEU A 161 12.35 -20.20 1.44
N GLY A 162 12.30 -18.93 1.05
CA GLY A 162 13.45 -18.16 0.60
C GLY A 162 14.22 -17.41 1.69
N GLY A 163 13.87 -17.53 2.97
CA GLY A 163 14.53 -16.82 4.07
C GLY A 163 14.36 -15.29 4.05
N LEU A 164 13.40 -14.79 3.27
CA LEU A 164 13.09 -13.36 3.24
C LEU A 164 12.31 -12.97 4.51
N PRO A 165 12.50 -11.74 5.02
CA PRO A 165 11.79 -11.28 6.20
C PRO A 165 10.26 -11.42 6.03
N PRO A 166 9.54 -11.66 7.15
CA PRO A 166 8.16 -12.15 7.17
C PRO A 166 7.10 -11.11 6.77
N ILE A 167 7.38 -10.24 5.80
CA ILE A 167 6.48 -9.25 5.16
C ILE A 167 6.50 -7.89 5.84
N SER A 168 6.67 -6.87 5.00
CA SER A 168 6.43 -5.47 5.34
C SER A 168 5.04 -5.03 4.84
N ILE A 169 4.24 -4.43 5.72
CA ILE A 169 3.08 -3.66 5.32
C ILE A 169 3.61 -2.35 4.78
N GLN A 170 3.63 -2.20 3.45
CA GLN A 170 4.03 -0.95 2.81
C GLN A 170 2.82 -0.05 2.63
N LEU A 171 2.83 1.03 3.39
CA LEU A 171 1.91 2.13 3.35
C LEU A 171 2.47 3.18 2.39
N GLY A 172 1.81 3.41 1.26
CA GLY A 172 2.19 4.44 0.27
C GLY A 172 1.05 5.41 -0.01
N VAL A 173 1.37 6.65 -0.42
CA VAL A 173 0.40 7.64 -0.94
C VAL A 173 -0.81 7.88 -0.01
N PHE A 174 -0.57 8.49 1.14
CA PHE A 174 -1.66 8.97 2.01
C PHE A 174 -2.12 10.35 1.57
N ASP A 175 -3.39 10.66 1.85
CA ASP A 175 -3.79 12.07 1.84
C ASP A 175 -2.98 12.80 2.91
N ALA A 176 -2.79 12.19 4.10
CA ALA A 176 -2.12 12.77 5.25
C ALA A 176 -0.61 12.89 5.10
N GLU A 177 -0.05 13.93 5.72
CA GLU A 177 1.40 14.06 5.81
C GLU A 177 1.97 12.88 6.64
N PRO A 178 3.02 12.19 6.17
CA PRO A 178 3.56 11.04 6.88
C PRO A 178 4.01 11.37 8.29
N ASP A 179 4.45 12.61 8.55
CA ASP A 179 4.80 13.10 9.88
C ASP A 179 3.60 13.07 10.85
N ALA A 180 2.38 13.36 10.36
CA ALA A 180 1.16 13.27 11.17
C ALA A 180 0.81 11.81 11.50
N ILE A 181 0.98 10.90 10.54
CA ILE A 181 0.78 9.46 10.76
C ILE A 181 1.79 8.93 11.79
N VAL A 182 3.07 9.31 11.64
CA VAL A 182 4.14 8.96 12.58
C VAL A 182 3.85 9.52 13.98
N ALA A 183 3.41 10.77 14.08
CA ALA A 183 3.05 11.38 15.36
C ALA A 183 1.90 10.63 16.05
N GLU A 184 0.91 10.17 15.28
CA GLU A 184 -0.18 9.36 15.82
C GLU A 184 0.27 7.98 16.29
N ILE A 185 1.10 7.29 15.49
CA ILE A 185 1.67 5.98 15.85
C ILE A 185 2.49 6.06 17.13
N LYS A 186 3.29 7.12 17.28
CA LYS A 186 4.15 7.34 18.47
C LYS A 186 3.36 7.50 19.79
N LYS A 187 2.04 7.71 19.74
CA LYS A 187 1.20 7.70 20.94
C LYS A 187 1.03 6.29 21.52
N TYR A 188 1.15 5.26 20.70
CA TYR A 188 0.84 3.88 21.06
C TYR A 188 2.04 2.93 20.93
N TRP A 189 2.95 3.19 20.00
CA TRP A 189 4.14 2.37 19.76
C TRP A 189 5.40 3.03 20.31
N THR A 190 6.15 2.29 21.13
CA THR A 190 7.38 2.74 21.80
C THR A 190 8.66 2.35 21.07
N GLY A 191 8.55 1.62 19.96
CA GLY A 191 9.71 1.22 19.15
C GLY A 191 10.33 2.38 18.38
N LEU A 192 11.53 2.16 17.85
CA LEU A 192 12.22 3.13 17.00
C LEU A 192 11.69 3.06 15.57
N ILE A 193 11.25 4.19 15.03
CA ILE A 193 10.95 4.32 13.60
C ILE A 193 12.26 4.65 12.89
N ALA A 194 12.84 3.67 12.19
CA ALA A 194 14.03 3.90 11.39
C ALA A 194 13.70 4.80 10.18
N GLU A 195 14.59 5.71 9.82
CA GLU A 195 14.47 6.48 8.58
C GLU A 195 15.47 5.96 7.55
N PHE A 196 14.97 5.61 6.37
CA PHE A 196 15.77 5.13 5.25
C PHE A 196 15.80 6.18 4.14
N ASP A 197 17.00 6.64 3.83
CA ASP A 197 17.27 7.51 2.68
C ASP A 197 17.77 6.65 1.50
N PRO A 198 17.00 6.55 0.41
CA PRO A 198 17.37 5.71 -0.74
C PRO A 198 18.44 6.35 -1.63
N ARG A 199 18.89 7.59 -1.35
CA ARG A 199 19.92 8.23 -2.15
C ARG A 199 21.22 7.45 -2.04
N PRO A 200 21.95 7.25 -3.16
CA PRO A 200 23.26 6.60 -3.10
C PRO A 200 24.17 7.42 -2.18
N ILE A 201 24.74 6.77 -1.17
CA ILE A 201 25.77 7.36 -0.32
C ILE A 201 26.91 7.71 -1.27
N SER A 202 27.10 9.00 -1.56
CA SER A 202 28.24 9.44 -2.35
C SER A 202 29.49 9.06 -1.55
N ARG A 203 30.20 8.01 -1.97
CA ARG A 203 31.54 7.74 -1.46
C ARG A 203 32.38 8.96 -1.84
N ARG A 204 32.68 9.79 -0.85
CA ARG A 204 33.68 10.84 -0.97
C ARG A 204 35.05 10.20 -0.90
#